data_AF-A0A2T2SI57-F1
#
_entry.id   AF-A0A2T2SI57-F1
#
_cell.length_a   1.000
_cell.length_b   1.000
_cell.length_c   1.000
_cell.angle_alpha   90.00
_cell.angle_beta   90.00
_cell.angle_gamma   90.00
#
_symmetry.space_group_name_H-M   'P 1'
#
loop_
_entity.id
_entity.type
_entity.pdbx_description
1 polymer ?
#
loop_
_entity_poly.entity_id
_entity_poly.type
_entity_poly.pdbx_seq_one_letter_code
_entity_poly.pdbx_strand_id
1 'polypeptide(L)' 'RVVGQHPARTPVYLGDDTTDEDAFAVLQDLDREVVTVRVGQEDTCADYRLSGPEEVVTYLRRYVPS' A
#
# COMPACT_ATOMS: atom_id res chain seq x y z
N ARG A 1 -14.18 -1.56 10.02
CA ARG A 1 -12.84 -1.58 9.38
C ARG A 1 -12.87 -2.63 8.27
N VAL A 2 -12.58 -2.26 7.01
CA VAL A 2 -12.71 -3.15 5.82
C VAL A 2 -11.90 -4.45 5.98
N VAL A 3 -10.76 -4.35 6.66
CA VAL A 3 -9.86 -5.46 7.00
C VAL A 3 -10.53 -6.58 7.84
N GLY A 4 -11.56 -6.25 8.63
CA GLY A 4 -12.31 -7.23 9.43
C GLY A 4 -13.39 -7.97 8.63
N GLN A 5 -13.71 -7.50 7.42
CA GLN A 5 -14.74 -8.10 6.56
C GLN A 5 -14.16 -9.15 5.59
N HIS A 6 -12.82 -9.21 5.45
CA HIS A 6 -12.13 -10.14 4.58
C HIS A 6 -10.87 -10.74 5.26
N PRO A 7 -11.04 -11.75 6.14
CA PRO A 7 -9.93 -12.32 6.90
C PRO A 7 -8.92 -13.08 6.04
N ALA A 8 -9.34 -13.63 4.89
CA ALA A 8 -8.46 -14.36 3.97
C ALA A 8 -7.72 -13.47 2.96
N ARG A 9 -7.82 -12.14 3.07
CA ARG A 9 -7.17 -11.20 2.15
C ARG A 9 -6.04 -10.45 2.85
N THR A 10 -4.92 -10.30 2.17
CA THR A 10 -3.84 -9.42 2.61
C THR A 10 -4.18 -7.98 2.24
N PRO A 11 -4.27 -7.05 3.20
CA PRO A 11 -4.48 -5.65 2.90
C PRO A 11 -3.25 -5.06 2.21
N VAL A 12 -3.50 -4.17 1.25
CA VAL A 12 -2.47 -3.38 0.57
C VAL A 12 -2.79 -1.91 0.80
N TYR A 13 -1.80 -1.14 1.25
CA TYR A 13 -1.89 0.32 1.42
C TYR A 13 -0.95 0.99 0.42
N LEU A 14 -1.47 1.90 -0.40
CA LEU A 14 -0.69 2.70 -1.35
C LEU A 14 -0.79 4.17 -0.93
N GLY A 15 0.34 4.85 -0.78
CA GLY A 15 0.42 6.25 -0.35
C GLY A 15 1.48 7.04 -1.13
N ASP A 16 1.23 8.31 -1.39
CA ASP A 16 2.04 9.20 -2.23
C ASP A 16 2.57 10.45 -1.49
N ASP A 17 2.06 10.75 -0.30
CA ASP A 17 2.44 11.96 0.43
C ASP A 17 3.26 11.63 1.70
N THR A 18 3.84 12.64 2.34
CA THR A 18 4.63 12.42 3.56
C THR A 18 3.77 11.96 4.74
N THR A 19 2.47 12.25 4.73
CA THR A 19 1.51 11.82 5.76
C THR A 19 1.36 10.30 5.79
N ASP A 20 1.53 9.64 4.64
CA ASP A 20 1.45 8.19 4.53
C ASP A 20 2.62 7.45 5.23
N GLU A 21 3.75 8.11 5.47
CA GLU A 21 4.91 7.50 6.13
C GLU A 21 4.62 7.11 7.59
N ASP A 22 3.87 7.96 8.30
CA ASP A 22 3.40 7.63 9.65
C ASP A 22 2.46 6.42 9.62
N ALA A 23 1.63 6.31 8.58
CA ALA A 23 0.73 5.18 8.41
C ALA A 23 1.49 3.89 8.09
N PHE A 24 2.50 3.94 7.22
CA PHE A 24 3.35 2.79 6.90
C PHE A 24 4.04 2.23 8.14
N ALA A 25 4.68 3.10 8.94
CA ALA A 25 5.36 2.70 10.18
C ALA A 25 4.39 2.01 11.14
N VAL A 26 3.20 2.59 11.35
CA VAL A 26 2.18 1.99 12.22
C VAL A 26 1.66 0.66 11.66
N LEU A 27 1.52 0.51 10.34
CA LEU A 27 1.04 -0.71 9.70
C LEU A 27 2.05 -1.84 9.76
N GLN A 28 3.34 -1.55 9.69
CA GLN A 28 4.43 -2.53 9.84
C GLN A 28 4.52 -3.07 11.27
N ASP A 29 4.11 -2.28 12.27
CA ASP A 29 4.07 -2.70 13.69
C ASP A 29 2.83 -3.52 14.06
N LEU A 30 1.89 -3.75 13.13
CA LEU A 30 0.72 -4.57 13.41
C LEU A 30 1.05 -6.07 13.39
N ASP A 31 0.43 -6.85 14.27
CA ASP A 31 0.47 -8.33 14.28
C ASP A 31 -0.15 -9.00 13.03
N ARG A 32 -0.47 -8.23 12.00
CA ARG A 32 -1.03 -8.70 10.73
C ARG A 32 -0.19 -8.18 9.59
N GLU A 33 0.17 -9.08 8.68
CA GLU A 33 0.85 -8.74 7.43
C GLU A 33 0.00 -7.76 6.59
N VAL A 34 0.57 -6.58 6.35
CA VAL A 34 0.04 -5.53 5.47
C VAL A 34 1.12 -5.18 4.47
N VAL A 35 0.78 -5.15 3.19
CA VAL A 35 1.71 -4.71 2.16
C VAL A 35 1.63 -3.19 2.05
N THR A 36 2.73 -2.51 2.32
CA THR A 36 2.85 -1.05 2.17
C THR A 36 3.57 -0.69 0.88
N VAL A 37 3.06 0.31 0.15
CA VAL A 37 3.62 0.74 -1.14
C VAL A 37 3.67 2.26 -1.23
N ARG A 38 4.87 2.80 -1.39
CA ARG A 38 5.10 4.21 -1.71
C ARG A 38 4.83 4.48 -3.18
N VAL A 39 4.20 5.58 -3.49
CA VAL A 39 4.08 6.12 -4.85
C VAL A 39 4.94 7.37 -4.94
N GLY A 40 5.86 7.41 -5.91
CA GLY A 40 6.83 8.49 -6.06
C GLY A 40 8.25 8.07 -5.72
N GLN A 41 9.18 9.02 -5.76
CA GLN A 41 10.63 8.79 -5.68
C GLN A 41 11.27 9.18 -4.34
N GLU A 42 10.49 9.74 -3.41
CA GLU A 42 10.97 10.19 -2.11
C GLU A 42 11.40 9.02 -1.21
N ASP A 43 12.19 9.31 -0.18
CA ASP A 43 12.53 8.33 0.84
C ASP A 43 11.26 7.81 1.54
N THR A 44 11.24 6.51 1.86
CA THR A 44 10.05 5.86 2.41
C THR A 44 10.41 4.70 3.33
N CYS A 45 9.58 4.45 4.34
CA CYS A 45 9.59 3.23 5.15
C CYS A 45 8.73 2.11 4.56
N ALA A 46 7.99 2.36 3.48
CA ALA A 46 7.17 1.34 2.82
C ALA A 46 8.02 0.17 2.26
N ASP A 47 7.44 -1.03 2.25
CA ASP A 47 8.11 -2.26 1.79
C ASP A 47 8.41 -2.25 0.29
N TYR A 48 7.57 -1.57 -0.49
CA TYR A 48 7.65 -1.49 -1.94
C TYR A 48 7.45 -0.06 -2.45
N ARG A 49 7.84 0.16 -3.71
CA ARG A 49 7.65 1.44 -4.40
C ARG A 49 7.01 1.25 -5.77
N LEU A 50 6.20 2.22 -6.15
CA LEU A 50 5.76 2.51 -7.52
C LEU A 50 6.23 3.92 -7.89
N SER A 51 6.61 4.09 -9.15
CA SER A 51 7.25 5.32 -9.66
C SER A 51 6.30 6.51 -9.70
N GLY A 52 4.99 6.25 -9.80
CA GLY A 52 3.97 7.27 -9.92
C GLY A 52 2.58 6.71 -10.28
N PRO A 53 1.59 7.59 -10.50
CA PRO A 53 0.19 7.18 -10.71
C PRO A 53 -0.05 6.24 -11.90
N GLU A 54 0.72 6.37 -12.98
CA GLU A 54 0.59 5.49 -14.16
C GLU A 54 0.93 4.03 -13.84
N GLU A 55 1.93 3.82 -13.00
CA GLU A 55 2.34 2.50 -12.56
C GLU A 55 1.32 1.90 -11.57
N VAL A 56 0.72 2.74 -10.73
CA VAL A 56 -0.41 2.35 -9.86
C VAL A 56 -1.58 1.83 -10.69
N VAL A 57 -1.97 2.54 -11.74
CA VAL A 57 -3.06 2.10 -12.64
C VAL A 57 -2.70 0.77 -13.31
N THR A 58 -1.47 0.64 -13.79
CA THR A 58 -0.97 -0.60 -14.40
C THR A 58 -0.97 -1.76 -13.40
N TYR A 59 -0.59 -1.50 -12.15
CA TYR A 59 -0.65 -2.47 -11.06
C TYR A 59 -2.09 -2.91 -10.79
N LEU A 60 -3.02 -1.97 -10.57
CA LEU A 60 -4.41 -2.28 -10.22
C LEU A 60 -5.15 -3.05 -11.32
N ARG A 61 -4.87 -2.77 -12.60
CA ARG A 61 -5.43 -3.51 -13.74
C ARG A 61 -5.10 -5.01 -13.74
N ARG A 62 -4.07 -5.45 -13.03
CA ARG A 62 -3.76 -6.88 -12.87
C ARG A 62 -4.73 -7.61 -11.94
N TYR A 63 -5.42 -6.87 -11.07
CA TYR A 63 -6.25 -7.43 -10.00
C TYR A 63 -7.73 -7.07 -10.13
N VAL A 64 -8.05 -5.99 -10.84
CA VAL A 64 -9.42 -5.54 -11.10
C VAL A 64 -9.80 -5.96 -12.53
N PRO A 65 -10.68 -6.95 -12.71
CA PRO A 65 -11.21 -7.27 -14.04
C PRO A 65 -11.99 -6.07 -14.59
N SER A 66 -11.85 -5.85 -15.91
CA SER A 66 -12.56 -4.78 -16.64
C SER A 66 -14.06 -5.05 -16.71
#